data_AF-A0A5K7X7M7-F1
#
_entry.id   AF-A0A5K7X7M7-F1
#
_cell.length_a   1.000
_cell.length_b   1.000
_cell.length_c   1.000
_cell.angle_alpha   90.00
_cell.angle_beta   90.00
_cell.angle_gamma   90.00
#
_symmetry.space_group_name_H-M   'P 1'
#
loop_
_entity.id
_entity.type
_entity.pdbx_description
1 polymer ?
#
loop_
_entity_poly.entity_id
_entity_poly.type
_entity_poly.pdbx_seq_one_letter_code
_entity_poly.pdbx_strand_id
1 'polypeptide(L)'
;MAKNKWSKSSGNLVNDLSIADARHIIKCEGGELTVGELLIEIATSLMVAGALARAIWVGDATAWHLFLPMVAQYLALLIAIPALYIFFRHPGLRKDVIGSLRLWAFMAIVSGVAFAVQTHRSGVPWRDQLNDNLTQAWRWIYDAHMHWPIVLAVAAILWALPRRIRNLYEHGPPFSGVSLGCAMRLVVPLLGAFLVPFVASGELPIVWVLWAIILLADFLALAMHWDLQRRLRKFDAQQLKDERTTL
;
A
#
# COMPACT_ATOMS: atom_id res chain seq x y z
N MET A 1 -29.96 33.19 -24.19
CA MET A 1 -28.64 33.18 -23.51
C MET A 1 -28.84 32.83 -22.04
N ALA A 2 -28.70 31.56 -21.69
CA ALA A 2 -28.73 31.12 -20.29
C ALA A 2 -27.28 31.00 -19.79
N LYS A 3 -26.80 31.98 -19.02
CA LYS A 3 -25.49 31.92 -18.38
C LYS A 3 -25.60 31.16 -17.04
N ASN A 4 -24.98 29.98 -17.05
CA ASN A 4 -24.23 29.31 -15.98
C ASN A 4 -24.74 29.39 -14.53
N LYS A 5 -25.39 28.30 -14.11
CA LYS A 5 -25.58 27.87 -12.71
C LYS A 5 -24.50 26.84 -12.28
N TRP A 6 -23.23 27.10 -12.60
CA TRP A 6 -22.08 26.21 -12.30
C TRP A 6 -20.94 26.92 -11.53
N SER A 7 -21.26 27.85 -10.61
CA SER A 7 -20.24 28.68 -9.92
C SER A 7 -20.12 28.46 -8.41
N LYS A 8 -20.36 27.25 -7.88
CA LYS A 8 -20.02 26.93 -6.48
C LYS A 8 -19.27 25.61 -6.25
N SER A 9 -19.09 24.76 -7.26
CA SER A 9 -18.38 23.46 -7.14
C SER A 9 -17.10 23.35 -7.98
N SER A 10 -16.67 24.43 -8.63
CA SER A 10 -15.67 24.44 -9.71
C SER A 10 -14.41 25.23 -9.35
N GLY A 11 -13.99 25.19 -8.09
CA GLY A 11 -12.66 25.66 -7.71
C GLY A 11 -11.60 24.60 -8.03
N ASN A 12 -10.52 25.00 -8.68
CA ASN A 12 -9.33 24.15 -8.83
C ASN A 12 -8.43 24.36 -7.62
N LEU A 13 -7.89 23.28 -7.05
CA LEU A 13 -6.95 23.34 -5.92
C LEU A 13 -5.52 23.65 -6.37
N VAL A 14 -5.04 22.98 -7.43
CA VAL A 14 -3.71 23.13 -8.09
C VAL A 14 -3.76 22.43 -9.46
N ASN A 15 -3.18 23.00 -10.54
CA ASN A 15 -2.99 22.36 -11.86
C ASN A 15 -4.17 21.45 -12.30
N ASP A 16 -5.32 22.05 -12.61
CA ASP A 16 -6.55 21.38 -13.06
C ASP A 16 -7.18 20.34 -12.11
N LEU A 17 -6.63 20.14 -10.90
CA LEU A 17 -7.26 19.27 -9.91
C LEU A 17 -8.46 19.99 -9.29
N SER A 18 -9.67 19.53 -9.61
CA SER A 18 -10.89 20.08 -9.03
C SER A 18 -11.01 19.74 -7.53
N ILE A 19 -11.73 20.56 -6.76
CA ILE A 19 -12.05 20.24 -5.36
C ILE A 19 -12.78 18.91 -5.24
N ALA A 20 -13.64 18.57 -6.20
CA ALA A 20 -14.35 17.30 -6.24
C ALA A 20 -13.37 16.13 -6.37
N ASP A 21 -12.38 16.25 -7.26
CA ASP A 21 -11.35 15.22 -7.45
C ASP A 21 -10.43 15.11 -6.25
N ALA A 22 -10.02 16.23 -5.64
CA ALA A 22 -9.20 16.23 -4.43
C ALA A 22 -9.91 15.56 -3.24
N ARG A 23 -11.21 15.85 -3.06
CA ARG A 23 -12.04 15.19 -2.04
C ARG A 23 -12.24 13.71 -2.36
N HIS A 24 -12.40 13.36 -3.64
CA HIS A 24 -12.49 11.98 -4.07
C HIS A 24 -11.19 11.22 -3.80
N ILE A 25 -10.04 11.80 -4.11
CA ILE A 25 -8.71 11.25 -3.83
C ILE A 25 -8.54 10.96 -2.34
N ILE A 26 -8.81 11.93 -1.46
CA ILE A 26 -8.72 11.71 0.00
C ILE A 26 -9.68 10.62 0.48
N LYS A 27 -10.91 10.57 -0.06
CA LYS A 27 -11.84 9.49 0.27
C LYS A 27 -11.31 8.13 -0.19
N CYS A 28 -10.73 8.04 -1.37
CA CYS A 28 -10.07 6.84 -1.87
C CYS A 28 -8.83 6.44 -1.05
N GLU A 29 -8.13 7.40 -0.45
CA GLU A 29 -6.97 7.15 0.42
C GLU A 29 -7.35 6.77 1.85
N GLY A 30 -8.65 6.65 2.12
CA GLY A 30 -9.15 6.29 3.42
C GLY A 30 -9.15 7.49 4.37
N GLY A 31 -9.54 8.67 3.90
CA GLY A 31 -9.92 9.82 4.72
C GLY A 31 -8.80 10.78 5.11
N GLU A 32 -9.18 11.78 5.90
CA GLU A 32 -8.23 12.77 6.43
C GLU A 32 -7.30 12.14 7.48
N LEU A 33 -6.04 12.57 7.49
CA LEU A 33 -5.09 12.21 8.54
C LEU A 33 -5.04 13.32 9.59
N THR A 34 -5.08 12.91 10.85
CA THR A 34 -4.65 13.75 11.96
C THR A 34 -3.12 13.82 12.01
N VAL A 35 -2.58 14.85 12.66
CA VAL A 35 -1.12 14.98 12.87
C VAL A 35 -0.56 13.74 13.59
N GLY A 36 -1.29 13.23 14.59
CA GLY A 36 -0.90 12.02 15.31
C GLY A 36 -0.86 10.78 14.41
N GLU A 37 -1.86 10.61 13.54
CA GLU A 37 -1.89 9.51 12.57
C GLU A 37 -0.75 9.62 11.55
N LEU A 38 -0.41 10.84 11.09
CA LEU A 38 0.74 11.06 10.22
C LEU A 38 2.07 10.68 10.90
N LEU A 39 2.25 11.07 12.17
CA LEU A 39 3.44 10.69 12.94
C LEU A 39 3.54 9.17 13.15
N ILE A 40 2.41 8.51 13.39
CA ILE A 40 2.35 7.05 13.50
C ILE A 40 2.73 6.42 12.16
N GLU A 41 2.20 6.91 11.04
CA GLU A 41 2.55 6.38 9.70
C GLU A 41 4.04 6.55 9.42
N ILE A 42 4.61 7.73 9.65
CA ILE A 42 6.05 7.99 9.54
C ILE A 42 6.86 7.03 10.42
N ALA A 43 6.47 6.87 11.68
CA ALA A 43 7.17 5.98 12.62
C ALA A 43 7.11 4.52 12.14
N THR A 44 5.94 4.03 11.71
CA THR A 44 5.81 2.66 11.19
C THR A 44 6.61 2.44 9.91
N SER A 45 6.62 3.40 8.99
CA SER A 45 7.45 3.35 7.78
C SER A 45 8.95 3.33 8.11
N LEU A 46 9.40 4.16 9.05
CA LEU A 46 10.79 4.16 9.53
C LEU A 46 11.18 2.85 10.21
N MET A 47 10.28 2.25 10.99
CA MET A 47 10.53 0.95 11.63
C MET A 47 10.71 -0.16 10.58
N VAL A 48 9.83 -0.22 9.58
CA VAL A 48 9.96 -1.19 8.47
C VAL A 48 11.24 -0.93 7.67
N ALA A 49 11.53 0.33 7.35
CA ALA A 49 12.74 0.71 6.62
C ALA A 49 14.03 0.39 7.40
N GLY A 50 14.05 0.62 8.71
CA GLY A 50 15.18 0.27 9.57
C GLY A 50 15.37 -1.24 9.70
N ALA A 51 14.29 -2.00 9.81
CA ALA A 51 14.36 -3.46 9.79
C ALA A 51 14.87 -3.98 8.44
N LEU A 52 14.45 -3.38 7.32
CA LEU A 52 14.97 -3.68 5.99
C LEU A 52 16.46 -3.35 5.88
N ALA A 53 16.89 -2.17 6.36
CA ALA A 53 18.30 -1.79 6.37
C ALA A 53 19.16 -2.78 7.17
N ARG A 54 18.66 -3.25 8.32
CA ARG A 54 19.30 -4.32 9.09
C ARG A 54 19.38 -5.62 8.32
N ALA A 55 18.30 -6.03 7.63
CA ALA A 55 18.28 -7.24 6.83
C ALA A 55 19.29 -7.19 5.67
N ILE A 56 19.43 -6.02 5.02
CA ILE A 56 20.46 -5.79 3.99
C ILE A 56 21.86 -5.87 4.59
N TRP A 57 22.08 -5.26 5.75
CA TRP A 57 23.41 -5.15 6.38
C TRP A 57 23.90 -6.46 7.02
N VAL A 58 23.01 -7.23 7.64
CA VAL A 58 23.36 -8.41 8.45
C VAL A 58 22.95 -9.72 7.78
N GLY A 59 21.85 -9.73 7.04
CA GLY A 59 21.28 -10.93 6.42
C GLY A 59 21.56 -11.06 4.94
N ASP A 60 22.39 -10.20 4.35
CA ASP A 60 22.67 -10.17 2.91
C ASP A 60 21.39 -10.16 2.04
N ALA A 61 20.36 -9.45 2.53
CA ALA A 61 19.10 -9.35 1.82
C ALA A 61 19.31 -8.75 0.42
N THR A 62 18.80 -9.42 -0.60
CA THR A 62 18.88 -8.98 -2.00
C THR A 62 17.70 -8.09 -2.39
N ALA A 63 17.75 -7.50 -3.60
CA ALA A 63 16.65 -6.71 -4.17
C ALA A 63 15.29 -7.42 -4.11
N TRP A 64 15.25 -8.74 -4.32
CA TRP A 64 14.01 -9.53 -4.27
C TRP A 64 13.39 -9.58 -2.88
N HIS A 65 14.19 -9.52 -1.83
CA HIS A 65 13.69 -9.51 -0.46
C HIS A 65 12.97 -8.21 -0.12
N LEU A 66 13.35 -7.07 -0.73
CA LEU A 66 12.71 -5.77 -0.47
C LEU A 66 11.21 -5.76 -0.78
N PHE A 67 10.73 -6.68 -1.61
CA PHE A 67 9.33 -6.84 -1.96
C PHE A 67 8.52 -7.63 -0.93
N LEU A 68 9.17 -8.45 -0.11
CA LEU A 68 8.50 -9.33 0.85
C LEU A 68 7.58 -8.59 1.83
N PRO A 69 7.99 -7.45 2.44
CA PRO A 69 7.09 -6.71 3.33
C PRO A 69 5.87 -6.16 2.59
N MET A 70 6.02 -5.73 1.34
CA MET A 70 4.91 -5.23 0.52
C MET A 70 3.93 -6.35 0.17
N VAL A 71 4.44 -7.52 -0.23
CA VAL A 71 3.62 -8.71 -0.47
C VAL A 71 2.90 -9.10 0.82
N ALA A 72 3.59 -9.11 1.96
CA ALA A 72 3.00 -9.44 3.25
C ALA A 72 1.88 -8.45 3.66
N GLN A 73 2.08 -7.15 3.47
CA GLN A 73 1.04 -6.13 3.68
C GLN A 73 -0.20 -6.40 2.85
N TYR A 74 0.01 -6.72 1.57
CA TYR A 74 -1.06 -6.99 0.64
C TYR A 74 -1.84 -8.26 1.02
N LEU A 75 -1.14 -9.37 1.29
CA LEU A 75 -1.76 -10.62 1.73
C LEU A 75 -2.49 -10.45 3.08
N ALA A 76 -1.92 -9.69 4.02
CA ALA A 76 -2.57 -9.37 5.28
C ALA A 76 -3.88 -8.61 5.07
N LEU A 77 -3.90 -7.63 4.16
CA LEU A 77 -5.13 -6.91 3.83
C LEU A 77 -6.16 -7.83 3.16
N LEU A 78 -5.74 -8.70 2.23
CA LEU A 78 -6.63 -9.66 1.58
C LEU A 78 -7.25 -10.65 2.57
N ILE A 79 -6.55 -11.03 3.64
CA ILE A 79 -7.10 -11.86 4.73
C ILE A 79 -7.98 -11.03 5.67
N ALA A 80 -7.56 -9.80 5.98
CA ALA A 80 -8.28 -8.93 6.89
C ALA A 80 -9.67 -8.56 6.36
N ILE A 81 -9.83 -8.28 5.06
CA ILE A 81 -11.12 -7.91 4.47
C ILE A 81 -12.24 -8.96 4.74
N PRO A 82 -12.09 -10.25 4.36
CA PRO A 82 -13.09 -11.27 4.66
C PRO A 82 -13.26 -11.50 6.16
N ALA A 83 -12.18 -11.49 6.95
CA ALA A 83 -12.25 -11.62 8.40
C ALA A 83 -13.09 -10.49 9.03
N LEU A 84 -12.85 -9.24 8.61
CA LEU A 84 -13.59 -8.08 9.08
C LEU A 84 -15.05 -8.12 8.65
N TYR A 85 -15.37 -8.60 7.46
CA TYR A 85 -16.77 -8.69 7.00
C TYR A 85 -17.62 -9.67 7.82
N ILE A 86 -17.00 -10.67 8.46
CA ILE A 86 -17.70 -11.57 9.40
C ILE A 86 -18.25 -10.76 10.59
N PHE A 87 -17.48 -9.79 11.10
CA PHE A 87 -17.84 -8.98 12.27
C PHE A 87 -18.57 -7.67 11.92
N PHE A 88 -18.18 -7.03 10.81
CA PHE A 88 -18.66 -5.72 10.37
C PHE A 88 -19.30 -5.84 8.99
N ARG A 89 -20.59 -6.19 8.97
CA ARG A 89 -21.35 -6.33 7.73
C ARG A 89 -21.67 -4.94 7.15
N HIS A 90 -20.94 -4.54 6.12
CA HIS A 90 -21.18 -3.31 5.37
C HIS A 90 -21.33 -3.60 3.87
N PRO A 91 -22.30 -3.01 3.14
CA PRO A 91 -22.46 -3.22 1.70
C PRO A 91 -21.19 -2.88 0.90
N GLY A 92 -20.46 -1.84 1.32
CA GLY A 92 -19.17 -1.46 0.73
C GLY A 92 -18.08 -2.51 0.92
N LEU A 93 -18.07 -3.25 2.05
CA LEU A 93 -17.11 -4.34 2.28
C LEU A 93 -17.43 -5.57 1.44
N ARG A 94 -18.71 -5.85 1.17
CA ARG A 94 -19.12 -7.04 0.41
C ARG A 94 -18.44 -7.12 -0.97
N LYS A 95 -18.32 -5.98 -1.66
CA LYS A 95 -17.63 -5.91 -2.97
C LYS A 95 -16.14 -6.24 -2.83
N ASP A 96 -15.48 -5.66 -1.84
CA ASP A 96 -14.05 -5.86 -1.57
C ASP A 96 -13.75 -7.30 -1.12
N VAL A 97 -14.65 -7.93 -0.36
CA VAL A 97 -14.57 -9.34 0.03
C VAL A 97 -14.63 -10.26 -1.18
N ILE A 98 -15.59 -10.04 -2.08
CA ILE A 98 -15.70 -10.85 -3.31
C ILE A 98 -14.44 -10.69 -4.17
N GLY A 99 -13.94 -9.45 -4.31
CA GLY A 99 -12.69 -9.18 -5.01
C GLY A 99 -11.50 -9.91 -4.38
N SER A 100 -11.35 -9.82 -3.05
CA SER A 100 -10.30 -10.50 -2.30
C SER A 100 -10.36 -12.01 -2.45
N LEU A 101 -11.54 -12.62 -2.29
CA LEU A 101 -11.72 -14.06 -2.43
C LEU A 101 -11.43 -14.55 -3.86
N ARG A 102 -11.83 -13.78 -4.87
CA ARG A 102 -11.48 -14.09 -6.27
C ARG A 102 -9.97 -14.04 -6.49
N LEU A 103 -9.28 -13.09 -5.89
CA LEU A 103 -7.83 -12.99 -6.01
C LEU A 103 -7.12 -14.13 -5.29
N TRP A 104 -7.61 -14.53 -4.10
CA TRP A 104 -7.14 -15.73 -3.41
C TRP A 104 -7.32 -16.99 -4.26
N ALA A 105 -8.49 -17.16 -4.87
CA ALA A 105 -8.76 -18.28 -5.77
C ALA A 105 -7.82 -18.25 -6.98
N PHE A 106 -7.62 -17.08 -7.60
CA PHE A 106 -6.70 -16.93 -8.73
C PHE A 106 -5.26 -17.26 -8.36
N MET A 107 -4.74 -16.73 -7.24
CA MET A 107 -3.40 -17.03 -6.75
C MET A 107 -3.24 -18.52 -6.44
N ALA A 108 -4.22 -19.14 -5.78
CA ALA A 108 -4.21 -20.58 -5.49
C ALA A 108 -4.17 -21.43 -6.77
N ILE A 109 -4.93 -21.05 -7.81
CA ILE A 109 -4.91 -21.73 -9.11
C ILE A 109 -3.55 -21.57 -9.79
N VAL A 110 -3.03 -20.35 -9.89
CA VAL A 110 -1.73 -20.09 -10.56
C VAL A 110 -0.59 -20.80 -9.83
N SER A 111 -0.52 -20.67 -8.51
CA SER A 111 0.49 -21.38 -7.69
C SER A 111 0.32 -22.89 -7.78
N GLY A 112 -0.92 -23.40 -7.78
CA GLY A 112 -1.21 -24.83 -7.93
C GLY A 112 -0.77 -25.38 -9.29
N VAL A 113 -1.01 -24.65 -10.38
CA VAL A 113 -0.54 -25.02 -11.72
C VAL A 113 0.98 -25.00 -11.80
N ALA A 114 1.63 -23.94 -11.31
CA ALA A 114 3.09 -23.83 -11.28
C ALA A 114 3.72 -24.98 -10.48
N PHE A 115 3.14 -25.29 -9.31
CA PHE A 115 3.55 -26.41 -8.47
C PHE A 115 3.34 -27.77 -9.15
N ALA A 116 2.22 -27.97 -9.83
CA ALA A 116 1.94 -29.20 -10.56
C ALA A 116 2.95 -29.42 -11.71
N VAL A 117 3.28 -28.36 -12.46
CA VAL A 117 4.30 -28.43 -13.53
C VAL A 117 5.67 -28.77 -12.94
N GLN A 118 6.05 -28.13 -11.82
CA GLN A 118 7.33 -28.40 -11.15
C GLN A 118 7.41 -29.84 -10.64
N THR A 119 6.33 -30.34 -10.02
CA THR A 119 6.24 -31.73 -9.53
C THR A 119 6.34 -32.72 -10.68
N HIS A 120 5.64 -32.45 -11.79
CA HIS A 120 5.70 -33.31 -12.98
C HIS A 120 7.10 -33.35 -13.60
N ARG A 121 7.81 -32.22 -13.65
CA ARG A 121 9.18 -32.12 -14.21
C ARG A 121 10.24 -32.76 -13.33
N SER A 122 10.12 -32.63 -12.01
CA SER A 122 11.10 -33.14 -11.05
C SER A 122 10.97 -34.64 -10.80
N GLY A 123 9.78 -35.23 -11.03
CA GLY A 123 9.50 -36.63 -10.73
C GLY A 123 9.42 -36.94 -9.23
N VAL A 124 9.50 -35.92 -8.37
CA VAL A 124 9.42 -36.03 -6.91
C VAL A 124 7.96 -36.12 -6.48
N PRO A 125 7.60 -36.92 -5.45
CA PRO A 125 6.26 -36.91 -4.89
C PRO A 125 5.83 -35.51 -4.44
N TRP A 126 4.59 -35.12 -4.73
CA TRP A 126 4.12 -33.76 -4.46
C TRP A 126 4.26 -33.34 -2.99
N ARG A 127 4.12 -34.27 -2.03
CA ARG A 127 4.26 -33.93 -0.60
C ARG A 127 5.67 -33.50 -0.26
N ASP A 128 6.66 -34.22 -0.80
CA ASP A 128 8.08 -33.95 -0.56
C ASP A 128 8.47 -32.64 -1.25
N GLN A 129 8.05 -32.45 -2.51
CA GLN A 129 8.25 -31.19 -3.24
C GLN A 129 7.64 -29.98 -2.50
N LEU A 130 6.45 -30.14 -1.91
CA LEU A 130 5.81 -29.08 -1.14
C LEU A 130 6.62 -28.76 0.13
N ASN A 131 7.04 -29.78 0.86
CA ASN A 131 7.84 -29.61 2.07
C ASN A 131 9.19 -28.94 1.78
N ASP A 132 9.85 -29.33 0.70
CA ASP A 132 11.10 -28.73 0.26
C ASP A 132 10.92 -27.27 -0.15
N ASN A 133 9.89 -26.97 -0.95
CA ASN A 133 9.57 -25.60 -1.35
C ASN A 133 9.24 -24.71 -0.14
N LEU A 134 8.48 -25.20 0.83
CA LEU A 134 8.15 -24.47 2.06
C LEU A 134 9.39 -24.23 2.93
N THR A 135 10.25 -25.24 3.06
CA THR A 135 11.52 -25.13 3.80
C THR A 135 12.45 -24.13 3.14
N GLN A 136 12.54 -24.17 1.80
CA GLN A 136 13.35 -23.22 1.03
C GLN A 136 12.81 -21.80 1.16
N ALA A 137 11.49 -21.61 1.04
CA ALA A 137 10.86 -20.30 1.22
C ALA A 137 11.08 -19.76 2.65
N TRP A 138 10.99 -20.63 3.66
CA TRP A 138 11.24 -20.24 5.05
C TRP A 138 12.69 -19.83 5.29
N ARG A 139 13.66 -20.63 4.81
CA ARG A 139 15.09 -20.29 4.89
C ARG A 139 15.40 -18.99 4.18
N TRP A 140 14.83 -18.78 2.99
CA TRP A 140 14.97 -17.53 2.23
C TRP A 140 14.50 -16.31 3.03
N ILE A 141 13.45 -16.45 3.86
CA ILE A 141 12.99 -15.37 4.74
C ILE A 141 13.85 -15.26 6.01
N TYR A 142 14.16 -16.39 6.65
CA TYR A 142 14.77 -16.41 7.97
C TYR A 142 16.25 -16.04 7.91
N ASP A 143 17.00 -16.65 6.98
CA ASP A 143 18.44 -16.46 6.81
C ASP A 143 18.73 -15.02 6.38
N ALA A 144 17.84 -14.42 5.58
CA ALA A 144 17.94 -13.02 5.18
C ALA A 144 17.41 -12.02 6.24
N HIS A 145 17.05 -12.49 7.45
CA HIS A 145 16.46 -11.67 8.51
C HIS A 145 15.18 -10.90 8.12
N MET A 146 14.45 -11.38 7.11
CA MET A 146 13.27 -10.71 6.56
C MET A 146 12.00 -10.89 7.39
N HIS A 147 12.02 -11.77 8.39
CA HIS A 147 10.91 -11.99 9.30
C HIS A 147 10.49 -10.70 10.04
N TRP A 148 11.44 -9.86 10.49
CA TRP A 148 11.11 -8.60 11.18
C TRP A 148 10.46 -7.56 10.25
N PRO A 149 11.03 -7.24 9.07
CA PRO A 149 10.36 -6.41 8.07
C PRO A 149 8.94 -6.87 7.76
N ILE A 150 8.74 -8.19 7.56
CA ILE A 150 7.43 -8.77 7.28
C ILE A 150 6.46 -8.55 8.43
N VAL A 151 6.84 -8.89 9.66
CA VAL A 151 5.99 -8.76 10.85
C VAL A 151 5.61 -7.31 11.10
N LEU A 152 6.57 -6.39 11.03
CA LEU A 152 6.31 -4.96 11.22
C LEU A 152 5.38 -4.40 10.14
N ALA A 153 5.56 -4.84 8.88
CA ALA A 153 4.73 -4.40 7.79
C ALA A 153 3.28 -4.91 7.92
N VAL A 154 3.09 -6.17 8.34
CA VAL A 154 1.78 -6.73 8.67
C VAL A 154 1.16 -5.97 9.85
N ALA A 155 1.92 -5.74 10.91
CA ALA A 155 1.45 -4.99 12.09
C ALA A 155 0.97 -3.58 11.73
N ALA A 156 1.67 -2.89 10.84
CA ALA A 156 1.27 -1.57 10.34
C ALA A 156 -0.09 -1.59 9.63
N ILE A 157 -0.37 -2.63 8.82
CA ILE A 157 -1.68 -2.80 8.18
C ILE A 157 -2.77 -3.08 9.20
N LEU A 158 -2.51 -3.98 10.15
CA LEU A 158 -3.47 -4.32 11.20
C LEU A 158 -3.81 -3.10 12.07
N TRP A 159 -2.80 -2.29 12.39
CA TRP A 159 -2.98 -1.04 13.13
C TRP A 159 -3.82 -0.01 12.37
N ALA A 160 -3.76 -0.01 11.04
CA ALA A 160 -4.56 0.88 10.19
C ALA A 160 -6.01 0.40 10.00
N LEU A 161 -6.36 -0.85 10.33
CA LEU A 161 -7.71 -1.40 10.09
C LEU A 161 -8.82 -0.66 10.84
N PRO A 162 -8.72 -0.35 12.15
CA PRO A 162 -9.78 0.36 12.87
C PRO A 162 -10.14 1.70 12.21
N ARG A 163 -9.11 2.43 11.74
CA ARG A 163 -9.29 3.68 11.02
C ARG A 163 -10.01 3.47 9.68
N ARG A 164 -9.61 2.46 8.90
CA ARG A 164 -10.26 2.12 7.63
C ARG A 164 -11.74 1.76 7.83
N ILE A 165 -12.07 1.06 8.92
CA ILE A 165 -13.44 0.73 9.28
C ILE A 165 -14.21 2.03 9.61
N ARG A 166 -13.69 2.87 10.52
CA ARG A 166 -14.31 4.16 10.86
C ARG A 166 -14.60 4.99 9.60
N ASN A 167 -13.62 5.12 8.72
CA ASN A 167 -13.74 5.96 7.53
C ASN A 167 -14.71 5.38 6.51
N LEU A 168 -14.84 4.05 6.43
CA LEU A 168 -15.88 3.40 5.64
C LEU A 168 -17.29 3.75 6.14
N TYR A 169 -17.50 3.78 7.47
CA TYR A 169 -18.80 4.13 8.06
C TYR A 169 -19.10 5.64 7.98
N GLU A 170 -18.10 6.49 8.13
CA GLU A 170 -18.26 7.96 8.10
C GLU A 170 -18.36 8.54 6.69
N HIS A 171 -17.62 7.98 5.73
CA HIS A 171 -17.47 8.57 4.39
C HIS A 171 -17.95 7.67 3.25
N GLY A 172 -18.28 6.41 3.55
CA GLY A 172 -18.64 5.41 2.54
C GLY A 172 -17.42 4.74 1.90
N PRO A 173 -17.63 3.91 0.86
CA PRO A 173 -16.55 3.21 0.16
C PRO A 173 -15.58 4.18 -0.55
N PRO A 174 -14.34 3.73 -0.86
CA PRO A 174 -13.82 2.36 -0.75
C PRO A 174 -13.16 2.02 0.61
N PHE A 175 -13.22 0.74 1.02
CA PHE A 175 -12.50 0.26 2.21
C PHE A 175 -11.03 -0.04 1.89
N SER A 176 -10.79 -0.65 0.72
CA SER A 176 -9.47 -0.91 0.15
C SER A 176 -9.24 -0.06 -1.11
N GLY A 177 -9.16 1.25 -0.94
CA GLY A 177 -8.68 2.10 -2.02
C GLY A 177 -7.21 1.80 -2.33
N VAL A 178 -6.85 1.78 -3.63
CA VAL A 178 -5.45 1.80 -4.07
C VAL A 178 -4.92 3.17 -3.65
N SER A 179 -4.26 3.22 -2.48
CA SER A 179 -3.61 4.45 -2.03
C SER A 179 -2.57 4.90 -3.06
N LEU A 180 -2.34 6.22 -3.18
CA LEU A 180 -1.20 6.76 -3.93
C LEU A 180 0.11 6.08 -3.49
N GLY A 181 0.22 5.72 -2.21
CA GLY A 181 1.32 4.91 -1.66
C GLY A 181 1.42 3.50 -2.28
N CYS A 182 0.32 2.76 -2.42
CA CYS A 182 0.34 1.43 -3.07
C CYS A 182 0.65 1.51 -4.57
N ALA A 183 0.13 2.52 -5.28
CA ALA A 183 0.45 2.73 -6.69
C ALA A 183 1.92 3.15 -6.88
N MET A 184 2.42 4.09 -6.07
CA MET A 184 3.83 4.51 -6.08
C MET A 184 4.77 3.37 -5.70
N ARG A 185 4.43 2.57 -4.68
CA ARG A 185 5.24 1.40 -4.26
C ARG A 185 5.28 0.27 -5.30
N LEU A 186 4.37 0.24 -6.28
CA LEU A 186 4.38 -0.72 -7.40
C LEU A 186 5.06 -0.14 -8.65
N VAL A 187 4.88 1.16 -8.91
CA VAL A 187 5.52 1.89 -10.02
C VAL A 187 7.02 2.05 -9.79
N VAL A 188 7.45 2.30 -8.55
CA VAL A 188 8.86 2.55 -8.20
C VAL A 188 9.77 1.32 -8.42
N PRO A 189 9.37 0.09 -8.09
CA PRO A 189 10.16 -1.09 -8.44
C PRO A 189 10.12 -1.45 -9.92
N LEU A 190 9.03 -1.17 -10.62
CA LEU A 190 8.97 -1.26 -12.09
C LEU A 190 9.90 -0.24 -12.74
N LEU A 191 10.01 0.97 -12.17
CA LEU A 191 11.01 1.97 -12.55
C LEU A 191 12.44 1.55 -12.14
N GLY A 192 12.58 0.79 -11.06
CA GLY A 192 13.84 0.15 -10.65
C GLY A 192 14.38 -0.84 -11.68
N ALA A 193 13.54 -1.40 -12.56
CA ALA A 193 13.99 -2.19 -13.71
C ALA A 193 14.77 -1.35 -14.75
N PHE A 194 14.58 -0.02 -14.78
CA PHE A 194 15.39 0.90 -15.60
C PHE A 194 16.74 1.23 -14.95
N LEU A 195 16.96 0.88 -13.67
CA LEU A 195 18.25 1.05 -12.98
C LEU A 195 19.19 -0.14 -13.20
N VAL A 196 18.73 -1.21 -13.84
CA VAL A 196 19.52 -2.40 -14.24
C VAL A 196 20.86 -2.05 -14.93
N PRO A 197 20.98 -1.00 -15.78
CA PRO A 197 22.26 -0.59 -16.35
C PRO A 197 23.28 -0.06 -15.33
N PHE A 198 22.83 0.55 -14.22
CA PHE A 198 23.71 1.04 -13.15
C PHE A 198 24.17 -0.08 -12.20
N VAL A 199 23.44 -1.20 -12.18
CA VAL A 199 23.86 -2.44 -11.50
C VAL A 199 25.06 -3.06 -12.22
N ALA A 200 25.11 -2.91 -13.54
CA ALA A 200 26.19 -3.44 -14.37
C ALA A 200 27.52 -2.67 -14.18
N SER A 201 27.51 -1.45 -13.63
CA SER A 201 28.74 -0.67 -13.38
C SER A 201 29.39 -0.95 -12.01
N GLY A 202 28.72 -1.67 -11.10
CA GLY A 202 29.32 -2.18 -9.85
C GLY A 202 29.63 -1.15 -8.76
N GLU A 203 29.27 0.12 -8.94
CA GLU A 203 29.67 1.20 -8.02
C GLU A 203 28.83 1.30 -6.74
N LEU A 204 27.56 0.84 -6.77
CA LEU A 204 26.66 0.83 -5.61
C LEU A 204 25.83 -0.46 -5.57
N PRO A 205 25.67 -1.12 -4.40
CA PRO A 205 24.80 -2.29 -4.31
C PRO A 205 23.35 -1.88 -4.62
N ILE A 206 22.77 -2.46 -5.67
CA ILE A 206 21.40 -2.16 -6.15
C ILE A 206 20.37 -2.15 -5.02
N VAL A 207 20.55 -3.02 -4.03
CA VAL A 207 19.64 -3.17 -2.90
C VAL A 207 19.53 -1.89 -2.07
N TRP A 208 20.63 -1.16 -1.84
CA TRP A 208 20.61 0.10 -1.08
C TRP A 208 19.94 1.22 -1.88
N VAL A 209 20.17 1.25 -3.19
CA VAL A 209 19.52 2.21 -4.10
C VAL A 209 18.01 1.98 -4.09
N LEU A 210 17.56 0.73 -4.30
CA LEU A 210 16.15 0.39 -4.29
C LEU A 210 15.50 0.66 -2.92
N TRP A 211 16.18 0.32 -1.82
CA TRP A 211 15.72 0.63 -0.47
C TRP A 211 15.49 2.13 -0.27
N ALA A 212 16.45 2.97 -0.69
CA ALA A 212 16.35 4.41 -0.56
C ALA A 212 15.20 4.98 -1.42
N ILE A 213 15.04 4.50 -2.66
CA ILE A 213 13.96 4.95 -3.54
C ILE A 213 12.60 4.55 -2.97
N ILE A 214 12.44 3.32 -2.46
CA ILE A 214 11.20 2.87 -1.82
C ILE A 214 10.86 3.77 -0.63
N LEU A 215 11.85 4.06 0.21
CA LEU A 215 11.66 4.92 1.38
C LEU A 215 11.27 6.36 1.00
N LEU A 216 11.97 6.95 0.02
CA LEU A 216 11.68 8.30 -0.47
C LEU A 216 10.30 8.38 -1.12
N ALA A 217 9.92 7.37 -1.89
CA ALA A 217 8.59 7.29 -2.50
C ALA A 217 7.48 7.25 -1.44
N ASP A 218 7.72 6.53 -0.35
CA ASP A 218 6.76 6.45 0.76
C ASP A 218 6.58 7.79 1.46
N PHE A 219 7.68 8.48 1.76
CA PHE A 219 7.63 9.81 2.35
C PHE A 219 7.02 10.86 1.41
N LEU A 220 7.31 10.76 0.11
CA LEU A 220 6.72 11.66 -0.88
C LEU A 220 5.20 11.47 -0.97
N ALA A 221 4.73 10.22 -0.98
CA ALA A 221 3.30 9.93 -0.98
C ALA A 221 2.60 10.51 0.28
N LEU A 222 3.20 10.33 1.46
CA LEU A 222 2.70 10.91 2.71
C LEU A 222 2.70 12.45 2.68
N ALA A 223 3.75 13.06 2.15
CA ALA A 223 3.85 14.52 2.02
C ALA A 223 2.80 15.09 1.06
N MET A 224 2.56 14.42 -0.07
CA MET A 224 1.53 14.80 -1.04
C MET A 224 0.13 14.70 -0.42
N HIS A 225 -0.16 13.61 0.29
CA HIS A 225 -1.43 13.42 1.01
C HIS A 225 -1.67 14.53 2.04
N TRP A 226 -0.65 14.83 2.85
CA TRP A 226 -0.71 15.89 3.85
C TRP A 226 -0.91 17.27 3.23
N ASP A 227 -0.21 17.59 2.15
CA ASP A 227 -0.35 18.89 1.46
C ASP A 227 -1.75 19.04 0.85
N LEU A 228 -2.29 18.00 0.23
CA LEU A 228 -3.64 17.99 -0.34
C LEU A 228 -4.70 18.29 0.73
N GLN A 229 -4.64 17.60 1.87
CA GLN A 229 -5.54 17.82 3.00
C GLN A 229 -5.41 19.24 3.57
N ARG A 230 -4.18 19.72 3.75
CA ARG A 230 -3.94 21.08 4.26
C ARG A 230 -4.58 22.13 3.36
N ARG A 231 -4.48 21.97 2.04
CA ARG A 231 -5.08 22.92 1.08
C ARG A 231 -6.61 22.86 1.10
N LEU A 232 -7.20 21.67 1.21
CA LEU A 232 -8.66 21.52 1.35
C LEU A 232 -9.19 22.17 2.63
N ARG A 233 -8.52 21.97 3.77
CA ARG A 233 -8.90 22.64 5.03
C ARG A 233 -8.83 24.17 4.93
N LYS A 234 -7.84 24.71 4.20
CA LYS A 234 -7.75 26.15 3.95
C LYS A 234 -8.91 26.66 3.08
N PHE A 235 -9.26 25.91 2.04
CA PHE A 235 -10.39 26.24 1.16
C PHE A 235 -11.72 26.25 1.94
N ASP A 236 -11.97 25.21 2.75
CA ASP A 236 -13.20 25.11 3.55
C ASP A 236 -13.29 26.25 4.58
N ALA A 237 -12.17 26.63 5.20
CA ALA A 237 -12.11 27.77 6.11
C ALA A 237 -12.35 29.12 5.41
N GLN A 238 -11.99 29.26 4.13
CA GLN A 238 -12.27 30.45 3.34
C GLN A 238 -13.76 30.53 2.96
N GLN A 239 -14.35 29.43 2.49
CA GLN A 239 -15.80 29.41 2.18
C GLN A 239 -16.66 29.77 3.40
N LEU A 240 -16.32 29.24 4.58
CA LEU A 240 -17.02 29.56 5.82
C LEU A 240 -16.90 31.05 6.23
N LYS A 241 -15.79 31.70 5.89
CA LYS A 241 -15.64 33.15 6.14
C LYS A 241 -16.47 33.96 5.16
N ASP A 242 -16.44 33.60 3.89
CA ASP A 242 -17.18 34.30 2.84
C ASP A 242 -18.70 34.23 3.10
N GLU A 243 -19.21 33.05 3.49
CA GLU A 243 -20.63 32.87 3.86
C GLU A 243 -21.05 33.72 5.07
N ARG A 244 -20.17 33.87 6.07
CA ARG A 244 -20.43 34.72 7.25
C ARG A 244 -20.41 36.21 6.95
N THR A 245 -19.66 36.65 5.93
CA THR A 245 -19.63 38.06 5.51
C THR A 245 -20.79 38.44 4.58
N THR A 246 -21.50 37.45 4.02
CA THR A 246 -22.67 37.67 3.15
C THR A 246 -24.01 37.61 3.87
N LEU A 247 -24.01 37.31 5.18
CA LEU A 247 -25.18 37.33 6.08
C LEU A 247 -25.16 38.62 6.91
#